data_AF-A0A832TFT9-F1
#
_entry.id   AF-A0A832TFT9-F1
#
_cell.length_a   1.000
_cell.length_b   1.000
_cell.length_c   1.000
_cell.angle_alpha   90.00
_cell.angle_beta   90.00
_cell.angle_gamma   90.00
#
_symmetry.space_group_name_H-M   'P 1'
#
loop_
_entity.id
_entity.type
_entity.pdbx_description
1 polymer ?
#
loop_
_entity_poly.entity_id
_entity_poly.type
_entity_poly.pdbx_seq_one_letter_code
_entity_poly.pdbx_strand_id
1 'polypeptide(L)'
;MRKLLLSLLIILIFVALSSTVTNSYALKIIIKGPVEVLVITNDSSIFLHNSTLLTFNRSVIISVSPLNPSYYVEINGTRYIEYTRAINSSETLNITAIPEFVKVSLNLNGSGNIRVTFSNGSSLIINKSTEFYALNNSLLYIYSSKTMFINNITTNFYILALNNNITLNITFLNDKSSSADNVSNSQGFIGIGLGLIALSFYLFLKKRQQ
;
A
#
# COMPACT_ATOMS: atom_id res chain seq x y z
N MET A 1 -52.73 -42.65 -33.20
CA MET A 1 -51.86 -41.46 -33.40
C MET A 1 -51.98 -40.41 -32.29
N ARG A 2 -53.19 -39.97 -31.90
CA ARG A 2 -53.38 -38.89 -30.90
C ARG A 2 -52.75 -39.12 -29.51
N LYS A 3 -52.78 -40.36 -28.99
CA LYS A 3 -52.14 -40.73 -27.69
C LYS A 3 -50.61 -40.74 -27.74
N LEU A 4 -50.04 -41.09 -28.89
CA LEU A 4 -48.59 -41.15 -29.11
C LEU A 4 -48.00 -39.73 -29.20
N LEU A 5 -48.75 -38.82 -29.83
CA LEU A 5 -48.43 -37.40 -29.90
C LEU A 5 -48.51 -36.71 -28.53
N LEU A 6 -49.49 -37.09 -27.70
CA LEU A 6 -49.62 -36.57 -26.33
C LEU A 6 -48.48 -37.05 -25.42
N SER A 7 -48.07 -38.31 -25.55
CA SER A 7 -46.93 -38.88 -24.82
C SER A 7 -45.62 -38.17 -25.19
N LEU A 8 -45.39 -37.95 -26.49
CA LEU A 8 -44.21 -37.24 -26.99
C LEU A 8 -44.15 -35.79 -26.49
N LEU A 9 -45.30 -35.10 -26.43
CA LEU A 9 -45.40 -33.74 -25.91
C LEU A 9 -45.03 -33.67 -24.42
N ILE A 10 -45.49 -34.63 -23.61
CA ILE A 10 -45.18 -34.69 -22.17
C ILE A 10 -43.68 -34.92 -21.96
N ILE A 11 -43.05 -35.78 -22.76
CA ILE A 11 -41.61 -36.02 -22.71
C ILE A 11 -40.83 -34.75 -23.09
N LEU A 12 -41.24 -34.04 -24.14
CA LEU A 12 -40.62 -32.77 -24.53
C LEU A 12 -40.75 -31.69 -23.46
N ILE A 13 -41.90 -31.61 -22.78
CA ILE A 13 -42.11 -30.69 -21.65
C ILE A 13 -41.19 -31.06 -20.48
N PHE A 14 -41.06 -32.34 -20.15
CA PHE A 14 -40.15 -32.82 -19.11
C PHE A 14 -38.68 -32.52 -19.45
N VAL A 15 -38.27 -32.71 -20.71
CA VAL A 15 -36.92 -32.40 -21.17
C VAL A 15 -36.65 -30.89 -21.13
N ALA A 16 -37.60 -30.06 -21.57
CA ALA A 16 -37.50 -28.60 -21.49
C ALA A 16 -37.49 -28.06 -20.05
N LEU A 17 -38.18 -28.71 -19.11
CA LEU A 17 -38.14 -28.38 -17.69
C LEU A 17 -36.86 -28.86 -16.99
N SER A 18 -36.25 -29.94 -17.49
CA SER A 18 -34.98 -30.46 -16.96
C SER A 18 -33.75 -29.68 -17.44
N SER A 19 -33.88 -28.91 -18.53
CA SER A 19 -32.80 -28.05 -19.01
C SER A 19 -32.73 -26.76 -18.19
N THR A 20 -31.59 -26.61 -17.50
CA THR A 20 -31.03 -25.43 -16.82
C THR A 20 -31.21 -25.35 -15.31
N VAL A 21 -30.80 -26.40 -14.59
CA VAL A 21 -30.17 -26.18 -13.28
C VAL A 21 -28.77 -25.62 -13.54
N THR A 22 -28.66 -24.30 -13.69
CA THR A 22 -27.35 -23.65 -13.64
C THR A 22 -26.93 -23.61 -12.17
N ASN A 23 -26.01 -24.48 -11.77
CA ASN A 23 -25.43 -24.43 -10.43
C ASN A 23 -24.76 -23.06 -10.24
N SER A 24 -25.41 -22.19 -9.48
CA SER A 24 -24.88 -20.90 -9.08
C SER A 24 -24.41 -20.98 -7.64
N TYR A 25 -23.28 -20.34 -7.34
CA TYR A 25 -22.78 -20.17 -5.99
C TYR A 25 -22.60 -18.69 -5.66
N ALA A 26 -22.67 -18.38 -4.37
CA ALA A 26 -22.58 -17.01 -3.86
C ALA A 26 -21.22 -16.77 -3.20
N LEU A 27 -20.49 -15.77 -3.67
CA LEU A 27 -19.23 -15.34 -3.10
C LEU A 27 -19.43 -14.01 -2.37
N LYS A 28 -19.27 -14.02 -1.06
CA LYS A 28 -19.32 -12.81 -0.24
C LYS A 28 -17.91 -12.30 0.01
N ILE A 29 -17.61 -11.09 -0.43
CA ILE A 29 -16.30 -10.46 -0.25
C ILE A 29 -16.49 -9.30 0.72
N ILE A 30 -15.82 -9.37 1.86
CA ILE A 30 -15.82 -8.31 2.88
C ILE A 30 -14.45 -7.64 2.83
N ILE A 31 -14.44 -6.34 2.52
CA ILE A 31 -13.24 -5.54 2.31
C ILE A 31 -13.09 -4.53 3.45
N LYS A 32 -11.90 -4.49 4.07
CA LYS A 32 -11.52 -3.51 5.09
C LYS A 32 -10.11 -2.96 4.83
N GLY A 33 -10.00 -1.64 4.73
CA GLY A 33 -8.72 -0.94 4.55
C GLY A 33 -8.30 -0.76 3.08
N PRO A 34 -7.09 -0.25 2.83
CA PRO A 34 -6.61 0.11 1.50
C PRO A 34 -6.14 -1.13 0.72
N VAL A 35 -7.08 -1.87 0.15
CA VAL A 35 -6.85 -3.09 -0.64
C VAL A 35 -7.56 -3.00 -1.99
N GLU A 36 -6.96 -3.60 -3.00
CA GLU A 36 -7.57 -3.83 -4.30
C GLU A 36 -7.94 -5.30 -4.42
N VAL A 37 -9.19 -5.56 -4.82
CA VAL A 37 -9.67 -6.92 -5.09
C VAL A 37 -10.10 -6.96 -6.55
N LEU A 38 -9.41 -7.80 -7.33
CA LEU A 38 -9.74 -8.06 -8.72
C LEU A 38 -10.45 -9.41 -8.83
N VAL A 39 -11.67 -9.38 -9.34
CA VAL A 39 -12.45 -10.58 -9.67
C VAL A 39 -12.35 -10.80 -11.17
N ILE A 40 -11.76 -11.92 -11.56
CA ILE A 40 -11.57 -12.31 -12.96
C ILE A 40 -12.54 -13.45 -13.26
N THR A 41 -13.41 -13.20 -14.23
CA THR A 41 -14.28 -14.19 -14.85
C THR A 41 -13.76 -14.48 -16.26
N ASN A 42 -14.33 -15.47 -16.96
CA ASN A 42 -13.91 -15.77 -18.32
C ASN A 42 -14.13 -14.60 -19.30
N ASP A 43 -15.16 -13.79 -19.04
CA ASP A 43 -15.64 -12.79 -20.00
C ASP A 43 -15.34 -11.35 -19.56
N SER A 44 -14.95 -11.14 -18.29
CA SER A 44 -14.76 -9.81 -17.71
C SER A 44 -13.90 -9.83 -16.46
N SER A 45 -13.35 -8.67 -16.12
CA SER A 45 -12.71 -8.42 -14.83
C SER A 45 -13.37 -7.23 -14.13
N ILE A 46 -13.48 -7.32 -12.80
CA ILE A 46 -14.14 -6.31 -11.98
C ILE A 46 -13.24 -5.99 -10.79
N PHE A 47 -12.96 -4.70 -10.61
CA PHE A 47 -12.30 -4.20 -9.40
C PHE A 47 -13.36 -3.92 -8.33
N LEU A 48 -13.09 -4.40 -7.13
CA LEU A 48 -13.92 -4.21 -5.95
C LEU A 48 -13.14 -3.42 -4.90
N HIS A 49 -13.73 -2.30 -4.48
CA HIS A 49 -13.21 -1.47 -3.38
C HIS A 49 -14.11 -1.51 -2.14
N ASN A 50 -15.30 -2.09 -2.27
CA ASN A 50 -16.30 -2.19 -1.20
C ASN A 50 -16.70 -3.64 -0.99
N SER A 51 -17.24 -3.92 0.20
CA SER A 51 -17.78 -5.25 0.51
C SER A 51 -18.99 -5.54 -0.40
N THR A 52 -18.97 -6.68 -1.08
CA THR A 52 -19.99 -7.05 -2.08
C THR A 52 -20.35 -8.53 -1.99
N LEU A 53 -21.60 -8.85 -2.32
CA LEU A 53 -22.05 -10.21 -2.55
C LEU A 53 -22.23 -10.41 -4.06
N LEU A 54 -21.54 -11.39 -4.63
CA LEU A 54 -21.60 -11.72 -6.05
C LEU A 54 -22.10 -13.15 -6.23
N THR A 55 -22.74 -13.42 -7.35
CA THR A 55 -23.24 -14.74 -7.71
C THR A 55 -22.65 -15.16 -9.04
N PHE A 56 -22.09 -16.37 -9.08
CA PHE A 56 -21.41 -16.91 -10.24
C PHE A 56 -21.94 -18.29 -10.57
N ASN A 57 -21.95 -18.63 -11.86
CA ASN A 57 -22.33 -19.95 -12.37
C ASN A 57 -21.11 -20.77 -12.86
N ARG A 58 -19.90 -20.23 -12.72
CA ARG A 58 -18.62 -20.82 -13.12
C ARG A 58 -17.51 -20.39 -12.16
N SER A 59 -16.38 -21.09 -12.19
CA SER A 59 -15.22 -20.73 -11.37
C SER A 59 -14.73 -19.31 -11.69
N VAL A 60 -14.36 -18.56 -10.67
CA VAL A 60 -13.76 -17.21 -10.80
C VAL A 60 -12.38 -17.20 -10.16
N ILE A 61 -11.50 -16.32 -10.64
CA ILE A 61 -10.20 -16.08 -10.00
C ILE A 61 -10.31 -14.80 -9.19
N ILE A 62 -9.98 -14.87 -7.92
CA ILE A 62 -9.86 -13.69 -7.05
C ILE A 62 -8.39 -13.39 -6.87
N SER A 63 -7.98 -12.19 -7.22
CA SER A 63 -6.66 -11.63 -6.92
C SER A 63 -6.81 -10.46 -5.95
N VAL A 64 -5.94 -10.41 -4.95
CA VAL A 64 -5.99 -9.43 -3.86
C VAL A 64 -4.59 -8.91 -3.60
N SER A 65 -4.45 -7.60 -3.58
CA SER A 65 -3.21 -6.91 -3.29
C SER A 65 -3.44 -5.64 -2.46
N PRO A 66 -2.53 -5.29 -1.54
CA PRO A 66 -2.61 -4.03 -0.82
C PRO A 66 -2.34 -2.86 -1.79
N LEU A 67 -3.06 -1.75 -1.64
CA LEU A 67 -2.84 -0.54 -2.45
C LEU A 67 -1.53 0.19 -2.10
N ASN A 68 -0.94 -0.13 -0.94
CA ASN A 68 0.27 0.50 -0.45
C ASN A 68 1.28 -0.58 -0.01
N PRO A 69 2.55 -0.52 -0.45
CA PRO A 69 3.59 -1.48 -0.08
C PRO A 69 3.91 -1.53 1.42
N SER A 70 3.44 -0.57 2.22
CA SER A 70 3.52 -0.59 3.69
C SER A 70 2.50 -1.51 4.35
N TYR A 71 1.66 -2.21 3.58
CA TYR A 71 0.59 -3.06 4.10
C TYR A 71 0.76 -4.50 3.62
N TYR A 72 0.24 -5.44 4.41
CA TYR A 72 -0.04 -6.79 3.98
C TYR A 72 -1.55 -7.04 4.04
N VAL A 73 -2.01 -8.10 3.38
CA VAL A 73 -3.43 -8.47 3.39
C VAL A 73 -3.63 -9.73 4.23
N GLU A 74 -4.66 -9.74 5.06
CA GLU A 74 -5.15 -10.95 5.72
C GLU A 74 -6.43 -11.40 5.03
N ILE A 75 -6.46 -12.68 4.64
CA ILE A 75 -7.63 -13.33 4.07
C ILE A 75 -8.04 -14.44 4.99
N ASN A 76 -9.23 -14.30 5.57
CA ASN A 76 -9.77 -15.23 6.58
C ASN A 76 -8.79 -15.47 7.75
N GLY A 77 -8.05 -14.43 8.15
CA GLY A 77 -7.09 -14.47 9.25
C GLY A 77 -5.70 -15.00 8.88
N THR A 78 -5.46 -15.38 7.62
CA THR A 78 -4.14 -15.80 7.14
C THR A 78 -3.47 -14.65 6.40
N ARG A 79 -2.20 -14.38 6.74
CA ARG A 79 -1.40 -13.29 6.16
C ARG A 79 -0.86 -13.64 4.77
N TYR A 80 -0.98 -12.71 3.84
CA TYR A 80 -0.44 -12.76 2.48
C TYR A 80 0.15 -11.40 2.08
N ILE A 81 1.17 -11.43 1.22
CA ILE A 81 1.65 -10.22 0.51
C ILE A 81 0.72 -9.94 -0.66
N GLU A 82 0.44 -10.98 -1.44
CA GLU A 82 -0.56 -11.04 -2.48
C GLU A 82 -1.25 -12.39 -2.42
N TYR A 83 -2.50 -12.44 -2.88
CA TYR A 83 -3.28 -13.65 -2.90
C TYR A 83 -3.96 -13.81 -4.24
N THR A 84 -3.86 -15.00 -4.84
CA THR A 84 -4.62 -15.35 -6.03
C THR A 84 -5.16 -16.76 -5.90
N ARG A 85 -6.48 -16.94 -6.01
CA ARG A 85 -7.13 -18.25 -5.91
C ARG A 85 -8.34 -18.37 -6.83
N ALA A 86 -8.50 -19.55 -7.43
CA ALA A 86 -9.73 -19.93 -8.10
C ALA A 86 -10.80 -20.38 -7.08
N ILE A 87 -12.01 -19.86 -7.22
CA ILE A 87 -13.16 -20.15 -6.36
C ILE A 87 -14.26 -20.73 -7.23
N ASN A 88 -14.84 -21.83 -6.78
CA ASN A 88 -15.88 -22.57 -7.50
C ASN A 88 -17.04 -23.01 -6.59
N SER A 89 -17.13 -22.46 -5.38
CA SER A 89 -18.15 -22.79 -4.39
C SER A 89 -18.52 -21.58 -3.55
N SER A 90 -19.66 -21.66 -2.86
CA SER A 90 -20.15 -20.56 -2.03
C SER A 90 -19.25 -20.38 -0.81
N GLU A 91 -18.66 -19.21 -0.65
CA GLU A 91 -17.82 -18.91 0.49
C GLU A 91 -17.82 -17.41 0.83
N THR A 92 -17.25 -17.09 2.00
CA THR A 92 -17.00 -15.71 2.42
C THR A 92 -15.49 -15.48 2.52
N LEU A 93 -15.03 -14.41 1.86
CA LEU A 93 -13.67 -13.91 1.97
C LEU A 93 -13.67 -12.66 2.84
N ASN A 94 -13.05 -12.75 4.01
CA ASN A 94 -12.77 -11.60 4.86
C ASN A 94 -11.39 -11.08 4.52
N ILE A 95 -11.32 -9.97 3.81
CA ILE A 95 -10.09 -9.35 3.32
C ILE A 95 -9.85 -8.08 4.13
N THR A 96 -8.73 -8.05 4.85
CA THR A 96 -8.34 -6.88 5.66
C THR A 96 -6.90 -6.49 5.32
N ALA A 97 -6.69 -5.23 4.95
CA ALA A 97 -5.34 -4.66 4.82
C ALA A 97 -4.85 -4.17 6.19
N ILE A 98 -3.67 -4.64 6.60
CA ILE A 98 -3.06 -4.29 7.88
C ILE A 98 -1.71 -3.63 7.62
N PRO A 99 -1.44 -2.46 8.23
CA PRO A 99 -0.15 -1.79 8.09
C PRO A 99 0.95 -2.60 8.76
N GLU A 100 2.09 -2.72 8.08
CA GLU A 100 3.30 -3.26 8.63
C GLU A 100 4.17 -2.15 9.19
N PHE A 101 4.69 -2.36 10.40
CA PHE A 101 5.57 -1.42 11.07
C PHE A 101 6.95 -2.05 11.28
N VAL A 102 8.00 -1.25 11.12
CA VAL A 102 9.38 -1.60 11.46
C VAL A 102 9.86 -0.78 12.64
N LYS A 103 10.73 -1.38 13.45
CA LYS A 103 11.35 -0.71 14.59
C LYS A 103 12.52 0.15 14.14
N VAL A 104 12.54 1.40 14.57
CA VAL A 104 13.63 2.35 14.35
C VAL A 104 14.24 2.72 15.68
N SER A 105 15.52 2.41 15.85
CA SER A 105 16.31 2.73 17.04
C SER A 105 17.30 3.83 16.69
N LEU A 106 17.15 5.02 17.27
CA LEU A 106 18.06 6.13 17.08
C LEU A 106 18.96 6.26 18.31
N ASN A 107 20.26 6.09 18.12
CA ASN A 107 21.26 6.27 19.17
C ASN A 107 21.93 7.63 19.00
N LEU A 108 21.63 8.55 19.92
CA LEU A 108 22.18 9.91 19.88
C LEU A 108 23.39 10.02 20.80
N ASN A 109 24.49 10.54 20.26
CA ASN A 109 25.71 10.85 21.00
C ASN A 109 26.02 12.35 20.91
N GLY A 110 26.33 12.97 22.05
CA GLY A 110 26.52 14.43 22.17
C GLY A 110 25.23 15.20 22.48
N SER A 111 25.35 16.52 22.59
CA SER A 111 24.22 17.41 22.91
C SER A 111 23.60 17.98 21.65
N GLY A 112 22.32 17.69 21.42
CA GLY A 112 21.58 18.21 20.27
C GLY A 112 20.19 17.62 20.18
N ASN A 113 19.39 18.21 19.30
CA ASN A 113 18.05 17.76 19.01
C ASN A 113 17.96 17.39 17.53
N ILE A 114 17.24 16.32 17.23
CA ILE A 114 16.80 16.00 15.87
C ILE A 114 15.28 16.15 15.78
N ARG A 115 14.80 16.61 14.63
CA ARG A 115 13.42 16.48 14.21
C ARG A 115 13.33 15.32 13.22
N VAL A 116 12.54 14.32 13.56
CA VAL A 116 12.20 13.21 12.67
C VAL A 116 10.83 13.49 12.09
N THR A 117 10.72 13.55 10.76
CA THR A 117 9.46 13.73 10.04
C THR A 117 9.13 12.46 9.27
N PHE A 118 7.92 11.96 9.43
CA PHE A 118 7.42 10.76 8.75
C PHE A 118 6.85 11.13 7.38
N SER A 119 6.74 10.14 6.49
CA SER A 119 6.15 10.33 5.15
C SER A 119 4.72 10.86 5.17
N ASN A 120 3.97 10.64 6.26
CA ASN A 120 2.62 11.19 6.45
C ASN A 120 2.61 12.66 6.92
N GLY A 121 3.77 13.31 7.04
CA GLY A 121 3.93 14.70 7.47
C GLY A 121 3.96 14.91 8.99
N SER A 122 3.65 13.89 9.79
CA SER A 122 3.81 13.97 11.25
C SER A 122 5.28 14.08 11.62
N SER A 123 5.58 14.65 12.80
CA SER A 123 6.97 14.81 13.24
C SER A 123 7.14 14.67 14.75
N LEU A 124 8.34 14.27 15.15
CA LEU A 124 8.77 14.09 16.53
C LEU A 124 10.11 14.82 16.75
N ILE A 125 10.28 15.41 17.92
CA ILE A 125 11.56 15.99 18.35
C ILE A 125 12.20 15.03 19.34
N ILE A 126 13.45 14.65 19.07
CA ILE A 126 14.19 13.66 19.85
C ILE A 126 15.51 14.28 20.29
N ASN A 127 15.79 14.21 21.58
CA ASN A 127 17.00 14.77 22.21
C ASN A 127 17.84 13.73 22.98
N LYS A 128 17.41 12.47 22.97
CA LYS A 128 18.08 11.33 23.60
C LYS A 128 17.81 10.06 22.79
N SER A 129 18.67 9.06 22.92
CA SER A 129 18.48 7.78 22.24
C SER A 129 17.07 7.22 22.49
N THR A 130 16.37 6.87 21.41
CA THR A 130 14.94 6.53 21.44
C THR A 130 14.62 5.45 20.42
N GLU A 131 13.69 4.58 20.75
CA GLU A 131 13.11 3.61 19.83
C GLU A 131 11.64 3.97 19.53
N PHE A 132 11.23 3.79 18.28
CA PHE A 132 9.83 3.95 17.86
C PHE A 132 9.51 3.04 16.68
N TYR A 133 8.21 2.90 16.38
CA TYR A 133 7.73 2.16 15.22
C TYR A 133 7.32 3.13 14.11
N ALA A 134 7.67 2.79 12.87
CA ALA A 134 7.34 3.53 11.68
C ALA A 134 6.83 2.58 10.60
N LEU A 135 6.03 3.09 9.65
CA LEU A 135 5.49 2.26 8.57
C LEU A 135 6.64 1.65 7.74
N ASN A 136 6.55 0.35 7.45
CA ASN A 136 7.46 -0.32 6.54
C ASN A 136 7.37 0.29 5.14
N ASN A 137 8.43 0.19 4.34
CA ASN A 137 8.56 0.77 3.00
C ASN A 137 8.24 2.28 2.94
N SER A 138 8.55 3.03 4.00
CA SER A 138 8.34 4.48 4.07
C SER A 138 9.65 5.25 4.24
N LEU A 139 9.61 6.57 4.05
CA LEU A 139 10.75 7.46 4.27
C LEU A 139 10.64 8.18 5.62
N LEU A 140 11.78 8.28 6.30
CA LEU A 140 11.99 9.19 7.42
C LEU A 140 12.96 10.29 7.03
N TYR A 141 12.60 11.51 7.42
CA TYR A 141 13.43 12.69 7.24
C TYR A 141 13.97 13.11 8.60
N ILE A 142 15.28 13.07 8.77
CA ILE A 142 15.97 13.43 10.00
C ILE A 142 16.66 14.77 9.76
N TYR A 143 16.31 15.78 10.55
CA TYR A 143 16.91 17.10 10.48
C TYR A 143 17.45 17.51 11.84
N SER A 144 18.58 18.21 11.86
CA SER A 144 19.08 18.88 13.05
C SER A 144 19.56 20.29 12.72
N SER A 145 19.51 21.16 13.73
CA SER A 145 20.18 22.45 13.68
C SER A 145 21.71 22.34 13.75
N LYS A 146 22.21 21.27 14.36
CA LYS A 146 23.65 20.99 14.45
C LYS A 146 24.09 20.06 13.33
N THR A 147 25.36 20.14 12.97
CA THR A 147 25.99 19.15 12.13
C THR A 147 26.01 17.80 12.84
N MET A 148 25.56 16.76 12.15
CA MET A 148 25.55 15.38 12.62
C MET A 148 26.50 14.54 11.79
N PHE A 149 27.08 13.53 12.40
CA PHE A 149 27.76 12.45 11.72
C PHE A 149 26.89 11.20 11.76
N ILE A 150 26.46 10.74 10.58
CA ILE A 150 25.51 9.63 10.39
C ILE A 150 26.02 8.78 9.22
N ASN A 151 26.20 7.47 9.40
CA ASN A 151 26.63 6.54 8.34
C ASN A 151 27.84 7.04 7.52
N ASN A 152 28.89 7.51 8.21
CA ASN A 152 30.11 8.07 7.61
C ASN A 152 29.92 9.36 6.81
N ILE A 153 28.79 10.05 6.98
CA ILE A 153 28.48 11.32 6.31
C ILE A 153 28.26 12.39 7.37
N THR A 154 28.88 13.55 7.14
CA THR A 154 28.66 14.76 7.92
C THR A 154 27.55 15.58 7.28
N THR A 155 26.41 15.74 7.96
CA THR A 155 25.22 16.40 7.43
C THR A 155 24.33 16.94 8.54
N ASN A 156 23.51 17.96 8.25
CA ASN A 156 22.42 18.41 9.11
C ASN A 156 21.05 17.84 8.71
N PHE A 157 21.01 17.08 7.60
CA PHE A 157 19.80 16.45 7.06
C PHE A 157 20.10 15.06 6.49
N TYR A 158 19.27 14.08 6.82
CA TYR A 158 19.42 12.71 6.38
C TYR A 158 18.06 12.11 6.02
N ILE A 159 17.97 11.44 4.86
CA ILE A 159 16.77 10.70 4.45
C ILE A 159 17.06 9.22 4.64
N LEU A 160 16.15 8.53 5.33
CA LEU A 160 16.25 7.11 5.59
C LEU A 160 15.05 6.38 4.99
N ALA A 161 15.32 5.42 4.11
CA ALA A 161 14.32 4.46 3.65
C ALA A 161 14.20 3.30 4.62
N LEU A 162 12.98 3.02 5.06
CA LEU A 162 12.66 1.99 6.03
C LEU A 162 12.14 0.74 5.35
N ASN A 163 12.95 -0.30 5.29
CA ASN A 163 12.54 -1.58 4.70
C ASN A 163 12.64 -2.75 5.70
N ASN A 164 13.24 -2.51 6.86
CA ASN A 164 13.49 -3.47 7.94
C ASN A 164 13.73 -2.71 9.25
N ASN A 165 13.81 -3.45 10.36
CA ASN A 165 14.28 -2.88 11.62
C ASN A 165 15.67 -2.26 11.45
N ILE A 166 15.85 -1.04 11.93
CA ILE A 166 17.10 -0.29 11.74
C ILE A 166 17.56 0.38 13.02
N THR A 167 18.87 0.35 13.22
CA THR A 167 19.55 1.12 14.26
C THR A 167 20.45 2.16 13.60
N LEU A 168 20.23 3.42 13.92
CA LEU A 168 21.02 4.54 13.39
C LEU A 168 21.79 5.20 14.51
N ASN A 169 23.11 5.27 14.37
CA ASN A 169 23.98 6.00 15.28
C ASN A 169 24.20 7.42 14.73
N ILE A 170 23.83 8.41 15.54
CA ILE A 170 23.89 9.82 15.19
C ILE A 170 24.78 10.51 16.22
N THR A 171 25.92 11.06 15.78
CA THR A 171 26.80 11.83 16.65
C THR A 171 26.69 13.32 16.32
N PHE A 172 26.33 14.14 17.28
CA PHE A 172 26.38 15.59 17.12
C PHE A 172 27.83 16.07 17.16
N LEU A 173 28.24 16.79 16.12
CA LEU A 173 29.55 17.42 16.08
C LEU A 173 29.48 18.76 16.82
N ASN A 174 30.51 19.03 17.62
CA ASN A 174 30.66 20.31 18.32
C ASN A 174 31.15 21.38 17.34
N ASP A 175 30.27 21.83 16.45
CA ASP A 175 30.49 23.08 15.75
C ASP A 175 30.04 24.23 16.65
N LYS A 176 30.79 25.34 16.66
CA LYS A 176 30.39 26.60 17.31
C LYS A 176 28.94 26.86 16.90
N SER A 177 28.05 26.87 17.90
CA SER A 177 26.60 26.95 17.72
C SER A 177 26.24 28.00 16.66
N SER A 178 25.83 27.55 15.47
CA SER A 178 24.91 28.37 14.68
C SER A 178 23.61 28.33 15.48
N SER A 179 23.32 29.45 16.12
CA SER A 179 22.08 29.69 16.84
C SER A 179 20.92 29.45 15.88
N ALA A 180 20.34 28.26 15.94
CA ALA A 180 19.11 27.93 15.25
C ALA A 180 17.92 28.34 16.11
N ASP A 181 17.90 29.60 16.52
CA ASP A 181 16.66 30.27 16.86
C ASP A 181 16.11 30.79 15.54
N ASN A 182 14.98 30.22 15.12
CA ASN A 182 14.22 30.51 13.89
C ASN A 182 14.73 29.84 12.60
N VAL A 183 14.59 28.52 12.50
CA VAL A 183 14.51 27.85 11.19
C VAL A 183 13.16 28.18 10.57
N SER A 184 13.11 29.23 9.75
CA SER A 184 11.96 29.51 8.89
C SER A 184 11.84 28.41 7.81
N ASN A 185 10.62 27.89 7.63
CA ASN A 185 10.27 26.71 6.85
C ASN A 185 10.46 26.82 5.31
N SER A 186 11.05 27.88 4.76
CA SER A 186 10.89 28.16 3.33
C SER A 186 12.06 27.80 2.42
N GLN A 187 13.30 27.67 2.90
CA GLN A 187 14.44 27.73 1.97
C GLN A 187 14.89 26.38 1.39
N GLY A 188 14.61 25.25 2.04
CA GLY A 188 15.02 23.92 1.55
C GLY A 188 14.18 23.38 0.39
N PHE A 189 12.88 23.67 0.35
CA PHE A 189 11.95 23.12 -0.64
C PHE A 189 11.81 23.99 -1.89
N ILE A 190 12.11 25.29 -1.82
CA ILE A 190 12.09 26.18 -3.00
C ILE A 190 13.15 25.74 -4.01
N GLY A 191 14.36 25.38 -3.57
CA GLY A 191 15.42 24.93 -4.46
C GLY A 191 15.08 23.63 -5.21
N ILE A 192 14.50 22.66 -4.51
CA ILE A 192 14.06 21.38 -5.10
C ILE A 192 12.87 21.61 -6.05
N GLY A 193 11.92 22.46 -5.65
CA GLY A 193 10.78 22.83 -6.48
C GLY A 193 11.17 23.54 -7.78
N LEU A 194 12.08 24.52 -7.72
CA LEU A 194 12.59 25.22 -8.90
C LEU A 194 13.38 24.30 -9.82
N GLY A 195 14.16 23.36 -9.26
CA GLY A 195 14.89 22.36 -10.04
C GLY A 195 13.97 21.43 -10.86
N LEU A 196 12.87 20.96 -10.24
CA LEU A 196 11.88 20.12 -10.92
C LEU A 196 11.11 20.88 -12.00
N ILE A 197 10.78 22.16 -11.76
CA ILE A 197 10.13 23.02 -12.76
C ILE A 197 11.07 23.25 -13.96
N ALA A 198 12.34 23.57 -13.72
CA ALA A 198 13.33 23.75 -14.78
C ALA A 198 13.54 22.49 -15.63
N LEU A 199 13.62 21.31 -14.98
CA LEU A 199 13.71 20.03 -15.67
C LEU A 199 12.48 19.73 -16.53
N SER A 200 11.29 20.05 -16.01
CA SER A 200 10.02 19.89 -16.73
C SER A 200 9.95 20.77 -17.98
N PHE A 201 10.38 22.03 -17.87
CA PHE A 201 10.46 22.95 -19.01
C PHE A 201 11.47 22.50 -20.06
N TYR A 202 12.66 22.02 -19.63
CA TYR A 202 13.66 21.49 -20.54
C TYR A 202 13.15 20.30 -21.34
N LEU A 203 12.47 19.34 -20.69
CA LEU A 203 11.88 18.19 -21.35
C LEU A 203 10.75 18.58 -22.31
N PHE A 204 9.92 19.54 -21.93
CA PHE A 204 8.84 20.05 -22.79
C PHE A 204 9.39 20.73 -24.06
N LEU A 205 10.43 21.57 -23.93
CA LEU A 205 11.05 22.25 -25.07
C LEU A 205 11.80 21.28 -25.98
N LYS A 206 12.53 20.31 -25.42
CA LYS A 206 13.22 19.27 -26.19
C LYS A 206 12.25 18.45 -27.05
N LYS A 207 11.04 18.19 -26.56
CA LYS A 207 10.00 17.43 -27.28
C LYS A 207 9.38 18.19 -28.45
N ARG A 208 9.55 19.52 -28.53
CA ARG A 208 9.09 20.35 -29.66
C ARG A 208 10.13 20.53 -30.77
N GLN A 209 11.37 20.12 -30.53
CA GLN A 209 12.47 20.19 -31.50
C GLN A 209 12.67 18.87 -32.28
N GLN A 210 11.84 17.86 -32.00
CA GLN A 210 11.68 16.63 -32.78
C GLN A 210 10.33 16.69 -33.51
#